data_AF-A0A4Y2IDV1-F1
#
_entry.id   AF-A0A4Y2IDV1-F1
#
_cell.length_a   1.000
_cell.length_b   1.000
_cell.length_c   1.000
_cell.angle_alpha   90.00
_cell.angle_beta   90.00
_cell.angle_gamma   90.00
#
_symmetry.space_group_name_H-M   'P 1'
#
loop_
_entity.id
_entity.type
_entity.pdbx_description
1 polymer ?
#
loop_
_entity_poly.entity_id
_entity_poly.type
_entity_poly.pdbx_seq_one_letter_code
_entity_poly.pdbx_strand_id
1 'polypeptide(L)'
;MQGPPSNKKNHQSGSPEKAMLKQQQIRKERKKKAEEKDAETKANKVMDLTGLTDSLHVLREVKIILLQEFPTLLEAARRCRQAKTKQEKALIVLSALKGD
;
A
#
# COMPACT_ATOMS: atom_id res chain seq x y z
N MET A 1 -16.03 0.82 84.74
CA MET A 1 -15.39 -0.11 83.78
C MET A 1 -15.76 0.36 82.37
N GLN A 2 -14.92 1.20 81.76
CA GLN A 2 -15.09 1.73 80.39
C GLN A 2 -14.33 0.79 79.44
N GLY A 3 -15.01 0.20 78.45
CA GLY A 3 -14.37 -0.62 77.41
C GLY A 3 -13.91 0.25 76.22
N PRO A 4 -12.80 -0.10 75.54
CA PRO A 4 -12.28 0.70 74.42
C PRO A 4 -13.06 0.47 73.11
N PRO A 5 -13.11 1.46 72.19
CA PRO A 5 -13.81 1.31 70.92
C PRO A 5 -12.97 0.49 69.94
N SER A 6 -13.50 -0.65 69.50
CA SER A 6 -12.87 -1.49 68.48
C SER A 6 -12.98 -0.84 67.11
N ASN A 7 -11.86 -0.27 66.67
CA ASN A 7 -11.62 0.26 65.35
C ASN A 7 -11.45 -0.90 64.35
N LYS A 8 -12.51 -1.31 63.64
CA LYS A 8 -12.42 -2.32 62.56
C LYS A 8 -12.15 -1.63 61.22
N LYS A 9 -10.89 -1.72 60.81
CA LYS A 9 -10.37 -1.38 59.48
C LYS A 9 -11.24 -2.02 58.39
N ASN A 10 -11.73 -1.18 57.50
CA ASN A 10 -12.44 -1.58 56.29
C ASN A 10 -11.47 -2.31 55.35
N HIS A 11 -11.50 -3.64 55.33
CA HIS A 11 -10.89 -4.43 54.26
C HIS A 11 -11.86 -4.41 53.08
N GLN A 12 -11.61 -3.53 52.11
CA GLN A 12 -12.16 -3.71 50.76
C GLN A 12 -11.47 -4.93 50.15
N SER A 13 -12.01 -6.12 50.43
CA SER A 13 -11.74 -7.30 49.62
C SER A 13 -12.45 -7.09 48.29
N GLY A 14 -11.68 -6.77 47.25
CA GLY A 14 -12.18 -6.88 45.89
C GLY A 14 -12.61 -8.32 45.65
N SER A 15 -13.93 -8.57 45.56
CA SER A 15 -14.47 -9.89 45.25
C SER A 15 -13.79 -10.46 43.98
N PRO A 16 -13.42 -11.76 43.97
CA PRO A 16 -12.85 -12.44 42.81
C PRO A 16 -13.63 -12.21 41.51
N GLU A 17 -14.94 -12.01 41.65
CA GLU A 17 -15.88 -11.75 40.56
C GLU A 17 -15.59 -10.44 39.80
N LYS A 18 -15.24 -9.36 40.52
CA LYS A 18 -14.88 -8.06 39.92
C LYS A 18 -13.56 -8.13 39.18
N ALA A 19 -12.61 -8.91 39.69
CA ALA A 19 -11.33 -9.15 39.02
C ALA A 19 -11.52 -9.94 37.72
N MET A 20 -12.40 -10.96 37.71
CA MET A 20 -12.73 -11.75 36.52
C MET A 20 -13.43 -10.93 35.44
N LEU A 21 -14.38 -10.07 35.84
CA LEU A 21 -15.09 -9.15 34.93
C LEU A 21 -14.13 -8.14 34.27
N LYS A 22 -13.23 -7.55 35.06
CA LYS A 22 -12.21 -6.62 34.55
C LYS A 22 -11.25 -7.30 33.58
N GLN A 23 -10.85 -8.55 33.88
CA GLN A 23 -9.97 -9.32 33.00
C GLN A 23 -10.67 -9.73 31.69
N GLN A 24 -11.98 -10.04 31.72
CA GLN A 24 -12.77 -10.27 30.52
C GLN A 24 -12.90 -9.01 29.64
N GLN A 25 -13.14 -7.84 30.23
CA GLN A 25 -13.19 -6.57 29.49
C GLN A 25 -11.87 -6.26 28.80
N ILE A 26 -10.74 -6.40 29.51
CA ILE A 26 -9.41 -6.20 28.92
C ILE A 26 -9.16 -7.17 27.75
N ARG A 27 -9.60 -8.42 27.86
CA ARG A 27 -9.50 -9.40 26.76
C ARG A 27 -10.34 -8.98 25.55
N LYS A 28 -11.57 -8.49 25.77
CA LYS A 28 -12.45 -8.01 24.69
C LYS A 28 -11.88 -6.79 23.98
N GLU A 29 -11.38 -5.81 24.73
CA GLU A 29 -10.74 -4.61 24.16
C GLU A 29 -9.47 -4.95 23.38
N ARG A 30 -8.63 -5.86 23.89
CA ARG A 30 -7.43 -6.31 23.17
C ARG A 30 -7.77 -7.01 21.86
N LYS A 31 -8.82 -7.85 21.84
CA LYS A 31 -9.31 -8.48 20.61
C LYS A 31 -9.81 -7.44 19.60
N LYS A 32 -10.61 -6.48 20.05
CA LYS A 32 -11.13 -5.40 19.20
C LYS A 32 -10.01 -4.56 18.58
N LYS A 33 -9.00 -4.17 19.38
CA LYS A 33 -7.82 -3.44 18.88
C LYS A 33 -6.98 -4.24 17.89
N ALA A 34 -6.89 -5.56 18.05
CA ALA A 34 -6.17 -6.42 17.12
C ALA A 34 -6.91 -6.54 15.77
N GLU A 35 -8.24 -6.64 15.81
CA GLU A 35 -9.09 -6.69 14.62
C GLU A 35 -9.09 -5.36 13.85
N GLU A 36 -9.11 -4.23 14.55
CA GLU A 36 -9.01 -2.89 13.95
C GLU A 36 -7.67 -2.68 13.23
N LYS A 37 -6.56 -3.10 13.85
CA LYS A 37 -5.23 -3.04 13.21
C LYS A 37 -5.10 -3.94 11.98
N ASP A 38 -5.74 -5.10 12.01
CA ASP A 38 -5.76 -6.02 10.88
C ASP A 38 -6.58 -5.44 9.71
N ALA A 39 -7.72 -4.83 10.00
CA ALA A 39 -8.53 -4.13 9.01
C ALA A 39 -7.80 -2.93 8.38
N GLU A 40 -7.12 -2.11 9.20
CA GLU A 40 -6.31 -0.98 8.72
C GLU A 40 -5.15 -1.45 7.82
N THR A 41 -4.45 -2.51 8.23
CA THR A 41 -3.35 -3.08 7.44
C THR A 41 -3.85 -3.62 6.10
N LYS A 42 -5.02 -4.27 6.08
CA LYS A 42 -5.67 -4.75 4.85
C LYS A 42 -6.09 -3.59 3.95
N ALA A 43 -6.69 -2.53 4.51
CA ALA A 43 -7.09 -1.34 3.75
C ALA A 43 -5.89 -0.66 3.08
N ASN A 44 -4.78 -0.48 3.81
CA ASN A 44 -3.55 0.09 3.25
C ASN A 44 -2.97 -0.76 2.12
N LYS A 45 -2.96 -2.09 2.26
CA LYS A 45 -2.50 -3.00 1.19
C LYS A 45 -3.40 -2.93 -0.04
N VAL A 46 -4.72 -2.81 0.15
CA VAL A 46 -5.67 -2.66 -0.97
C VAL A 46 -5.42 -1.35 -1.71
N MET A 47 -5.23 -0.24 -0.99
CA MET A 47 -4.92 1.06 -1.60
C MET A 47 -3.62 1.04 -2.41
N ASP A 48 -2.57 0.39 -1.90
CA ASP A 48 -1.28 0.25 -2.60
C ASP A 48 -1.41 -0.58 -3.89
N LEU A 49 -2.17 -1.68 -3.84
CA LEU A 49 -2.47 -2.49 -5.01
C LEU A 49 -3.29 -1.73 -6.06
N THR A 50 -4.27 -0.93 -5.64
CA THR A 50 -5.07 -0.10 -6.56
C THR A 50 -4.21 0.95 -7.25
N GLY A 51 -3.33 1.65 -6.52
CA GLY A 51 -2.41 2.62 -7.12
C GLY A 51 -1.45 1.98 -8.13
N LEU A 52 -0.99 0.75 -7.86
CA LEU A 52 -0.18 -0.02 -8.80
C LEU A 52 -0.97 -0.41 -10.06
N THR A 53 -2.21 -0.91 -9.92
CA THR A 53 -3.03 -1.29 -11.08
C THR A 53 -3.32 -0.11 -11.99
N ASP A 54 -3.60 1.05 -11.41
CA ASP A 54 -3.87 2.29 -12.16
C ASP A 54 -2.61 2.75 -12.91
N SER A 55 -1.46 2.71 -12.24
CA SER A 55 -0.16 3.03 -12.86
C SER A 55 0.16 2.10 -14.04
N LEU A 56 -0.12 0.80 -13.91
CA LEU A 56 0.07 -0.17 -14.98
C LEU A 56 -0.91 0.04 -16.14
N HIS A 57 -2.14 0.48 -15.85
CA HIS A 57 -3.12 0.81 -16.88
C HIS A 57 -2.66 2.00 -17.71
N VAL A 58 -2.27 3.10 -17.06
CA VAL A 58 -1.73 4.30 -17.73
C VAL A 58 -0.51 3.95 -18.57
N LEU A 59 0.40 3.11 -18.06
CA LEU A 59 1.57 2.70 -18.82
C LEU A 59 1.21 1.86 -20.06
N ARG A 60 0.16 1.03 -19.97
CA ARG A 60 -0.36 0.29 -21.14
C ARG A 60 -0.93 1.24 -22.17
N GLU A 61 -1.71 2.23 -21.77
CA GLU A 61 -2.27 3.23 -22.70
C GLU A 61 -1.16 4.03 -23.39
N VAL A 62 -0.18 4.52 -22.63
CA VAL A 62 0.99 5.22 -23.18
C VAL A 62 1.74 4.33 -24.17
N LYS A 63 1.93 3.04 -23.85
CA LYS A 63 2.55 2.09 -24.77
C LYS A 63 1.73 1.92 -26.05
N ILE A 64 0.41 1.80 -25.96
CA ILE A 64 -0.47 1.64 -27.12
C ILE A 64 -0.41 2.89 -28.00
N ILE A 65 -0.55 4.08 -27.42
CA ILE A 65 -0.50 5.36 -28.12
C ILE A 65 0.84 5.50 -28.86
N LEU A 66 1.96 5.24 -28.18
CA LEU A 66 3.28 5.33 -28.82
C LEU A 66 3.43 4.36 -29.98
N LEU A 67 2.97 3.11 -29.83
CA LEU A 67 3.08 2.08 -30.86
C LEU A 67 2.15 2.34 -32.06
N GLN A 68 0.97 2.93 -31.87
CA GLN A 68 0.00 3.18 -32.93
C GLN A 68 0.23 4.50 -33.66
N GLU A 69 0.57 5.57 -32.94
CA GLU A 69 0.74 6.90 -33.51
C GLU A 69 2.09 7.07 -34.20
N PHE A 70 3.13 6.36 -33.73
CA PHE A 70 4.50 6.55 -34.22
C PHE A 70 5.26 5.25 -34.57
N PRO A 71 4.63 4.26 -35.24
CA PRO A 71 5.27 2.98 -35.54
C PRO A 71 6.56 3.14 -36.36
N THR A 72 6.56 4.03 -37.35
CA THR A 72 7.70 4.32 -38.22
C THR A 72 8.87 4.91 -37.44
N LEU A 73 8.61 5.84 -36.52
CA LEU A 73 9.65 6.49 -35.72
C LEU A 73 10.24 5.54 -34.66
N LEU A 74 9.41 4.67 -34.08
CA LEU A 74 9.86 3.60 -33.18
C LEU A 74 10.78 2.61 -33.88
N GLU A 75 10.42 2.19 -35.09
CA GLU A 75 11.26 1.31 -35.92
C GLU A 75 12.57 2.00 -36.32
N ALA A 76 12.52 3.29 -36.67
CA ALA A 76 13.70 4.10 -36.92
C ALA A 76 14.61 4.19 -35.68
N ALA A 77 14.03 4.40 -34.49
CA ALA A 77 14.77 4.41 -33.24
C ALA A 77 15.42 3.05 -32.94
N ARG A 78 14.73 1.94 -33.25
CA ARG A 78 15.29 0.58 -33.15
C ARG A 78 16.49 0.40 -34.06
N ARG A 79 16.37 0.78 -35.33
CA ARG A 79 17.46 0.70 -36.32
C ARG A 79 18.63 1.63 -35.95
N CYS A 80 18.36 2.81 -35.40
CA CYS A 80 19.39 3.73 -34.90
C CYS A 80 20.25 3.14 -33.77
N ARG A 81 19.70 2.24 -32.94
CA ARG A 81 20.50 1.52 -31.93
C ARG A 81 21.47 0.51 -32.54
N GLN A 82 21.19 0.04 -33.75
CA GLN A 82 22.00 -0.95 -34.48
C GLN A 82 23.03 -0.29 -35.40
N ALA A 83 22.80 0.97 -35.80
CA ALA A 83 23.72 1.76 -36.61
C ALA A 83 25.00 2.13 -35.84
N LYS A 84 26.14 1.99 -36.51
CA LYS A 84 27.48 2.20 -35.94
C LYS A 84 27.89 3.66 -36.02
N THR A 85 27.51 4.34 -37.10
CA THR A 85 27.94 5.71 -37.38
C THR A 85 26.82 6.73 -37.19
N LYS A 86 27.20 8.00 -36.98
CA LYS A 86 26.23 9.10 -36.88
C LYS A 86 25.51 9.34 -38.22
N GLN A 87 26.20 9.13 -39.33
CA GLN A 87 25.65 9.28 -40.68
C GLN A 87 24.56 8.23 -40.95
N GLU A 88 24.79 6.97 -40.60
CA GLU A 88 23.78 5.91 -40.70
C GLU A 88 22.53 6.23 -39.87
N LYS A 89 22.71 6.71 -38.63
CA LYS A 89 21.58 7.13 -37.78
C LYS A 89 20.81 8.29 -38.41
N ALA A 90 21.50 9.28 -38.96
CA ALA A 90 20.86 10.40 -39.64
C ALA A 90 20.05 9.93 -40.85
N LEU A 91 20.59 9.02 -41.67
CA LEU A 91 19.86 8.45 -42.81
C LEU A 91 18.61 7.68 -42.38
N ILE A 92 18.71 6.85 -41.34
CA ILE A 92 17.56 6.10 -40.79
C ILE A 92 16.43 7.03 -40.35
N VAL A 93 16.76 8.12 -39.64
CA VAL A 93 15.78 9.11 -39.18
C VAL A 93 15.19 9.88 -40.36
N LEU A 94 16.01 10.33 -41.30
CA LEU A 94 15.56 11.07 -42.48
C LEU A 94 14.60 10.24 -43.34
N SER A 95 14.88 8.95 -43.53
CA SER A 95 13.96 8.03 -44.23
C SER A 95 12.63 7.90 -43.49
N ALA A 96 12.65 7.76 -42.16
CA ALA A 96 11.44 7.63 -41.35
C ALA A 96 10.57 8.89 -41.36
N LEU A 97 11.19 10.07 -41.44
CA LEU A 97 10.49 11.36 -41.45
C LEU A 97 9.91 11.71 -42.82
N LYS A 98 10.53 11.24 -43.90
CA LYS A 98 10.03 11.51 -45.25
C LYS A 98 8.67 10.84 -45.51
N GLY A 99 8.36 9.76 -44.79
CA GLY A 99 7.34 8.81 -45.23
C GLY A 99 7.81 8.17 -46.55
N ASP A 100 7.58 6.88 -46.73
CA ASP A 100 7.65 6.37 -48.10
C ASP A 100 6.53 6.99 -48.95
#